data_AF-A0AAV4I1G4-F1
#
_entry.id   AF-A0AAV4I1G4-F1
#
_cell.length_a   1.000
_cell.length_b   1.000
_cell.length_c   1.000
_cell.angle_alpha   90.00
_cell.angle_beta   90.00
_cell.angle_gamma   90.00
#
_symmetry.space_group_name_H-M   'P 1'
#
loop_
_entity.id
_entity.type
_entity.pdbx_description
1 polymer ?
#
loop_
_entity_poly.entity_id
_entity_poly.type
_entity_poly.pdbx_seq_one_letter_code
_entity_poly.pdbx_strand_id
1 'polypeptide(L)'
;MSSTKLLCSCLFLLVVLTAYTQACGKRNSNDDKPSTGSGSGSGSGSGSSNSSGPMINACCQCGQAMDLSLVVNNQIQEPFFEFRTEIKGVRQRELIYQLEAASNKDKRFRFSLKHFGSMGYLITTMNDLVASDANKTYWHIVSQPQGNNLFQSLPLGISSYMPAHNEVVMFNFSSWATSSH
;
A
#
# COMPACT_ATOMS: atom_id res chain seq x y z
N MET A 1 -31.35 44.83 -31.10
CA MET A 1 -32.21 43.90 -30.33
C MET A 1 -31.40 43.35 -29.18
N SER A 2 -31.99 43.40 -28.00
CA SER A 2 -31.40 43.18 -26.69
C SER A 2 -30.91 41.74 -26.49
N SER A 3 -29.79 41.54 -25.80
CA SER A 3 -29.56 40.29 -25.06
C SER A 3 -28.92 40.63 -23.72
N THR A 4 -29.73 40.47 -22.69
CA THR A 4 -29.43 40.76 -21.28
C THR A 4 -29.51 39.45 -20.51
N LYS A 5 -28.43 39.17 -19.77
CA LYS A 5 -28.33 38.42 -18.50
C LYS A 5 -28.55 36.90 -18.52
N LEU A 6 -27.56 36.18 -17.98
CA LEU A 6 -27.76 35.42 -16.74
C LEU A 6 -26.42 35.32 -15.96
N LEU A 7 -26.45 35.86 -14.76
CA LEU A 7 -25.46 35.66 -13.69
C LEU A 7 -25.95 34.51 -12.80
N CYS A 8 -25.00 33.95 -12.02
CA CYS A 8 -25.16 33.58 -10.62
C CYS A 8 -25.36 32.10 -10.26
N SER A 9 -24.50 31.68 -9.31
CA SER A 9 -24.69 30.67 -8.26
C SER A 9 -24.76 29.19 -8.64
N CYS A 10 -23.78 28.41 -8.17
CA CYS A 10 -23.89 27.87 -6.82
C CYS A 10 -22.56 27.31 -6.28
N LEU A 11 -22.35 27.65 -5.02
CA LEU A 11 -21.30 27.27 -4.10
C LEU A 11 -21.48 25.83 -3.60
N PHE A 12 -20.46 25.33 -2.89
CA PHE A 12 -20.41 24.14 -2.03
C PHE A 12 -20.01 22.81 -2.69
N LEU A 13 -18.72 22.48 -2.56
CA LEU A 13 -18.33 21.10 -2.29
C LEU A 13 -17.43 21.07 -1.05
N LEU A 14 -18.10 20.83 0.06
CA LEU A 14 -17.57 20.59 1.39
C LEU A 14 -17.01 19.17 1.39
N VAL A 15 -15.69 19.02 1.26
CA VAL A 15 -15.06 17.70 1.44
C VAL A 15 -14.73 17.53 2.92
N VAL A 16 -15.54 16.70 3.55
CA VAL A 16 -15.43 16.25 4.94
C VAL A 16 -14.09 15.50 5.11
N LEU A 17 -13.15 16.10 5.84
CA LEU A 17 -12.04 15.38 6.45
C LEU A 17 -12.61 14.49 7.57
N THR A 18 -12.94 13.24 7.24
CA THR A 18 -13.11 12.22 8.26
C THR A 18 -11.74 11.73 8.68
N ALA A 19 -11.24 12.28 9.79
CA ALA A 19 -10.13 11.69 10.51
C ALA A 19 -10.59 10.33 11.06
N TYR A 20 -10.13 9.24 10.46
CA TYR A 20 -10.29 7.92 11.05
C TYR A 20 -9.30 7.77 12.20
N THR A 21 -9.76 8.05 13.41
CA THR A 21 -9.11 7.58 14.63
C THR A 21 -9.46 6.11 14.83
N GLN A 22 -8.55 5.20 14.46
CA GLN A 22 -8.66 3.81 14.92
C GLN A 22 -8.22 3.75 16.39
N ALA A 23 -9.19 3.89 17.29
CA ALA A 23 -9.02 3.55 18.68
C ALA A 23 -8.92 2.03 18.81
N CYS A 24 -7.75 1.53 19.21
CA CYS A 24 -7.59 0.14 19.64
C CYS A 24 -8.45 -0.09 20.89
N GLY A 25 -9.56 -0.81 20.75
CA GLY A 25 -10.40 -1.23 21.86
C GLY A 25 -9.65 -2.20 22.78
N LYS A 26 -9.44 -1.78 24.04
CA LYS A 26 -9.08 -2.66 25.16
C LYS A 26 -10.21 -3.67 25.36
N ARG A 27 -9.97 -4.95 25.05
CA ARG A 27 -10.76 -6.03 25.64
C ARG A 27 -10.20 -6.28 27.04
N ASN A 28 -11.04 -6.07 28.05
CA ASN A 28 -10.79 -6.51 29.41
C ASN A 28 -10.90 -8.04 29.44
N SER A 29 -9.82 -8.73 29.80
CA SER A 29 -9.86 -10.12 30.24
C SER A 29 -9.69 -10.11 31.76
N ASN A 30 -10.81 -10.02 32.46
CA ASN A 30 -10.96 -10.63 33.77
C ASN A 30 -11.89 -11.84 33.58
N ASP A 31 -11.70 -12.85 34.43
CA ASP A 31 -12.46 -14.12 34.51
C ASP A 31 -11.93 -15.15 33.49
N ASP A 32 -11.27 -16.26 33.85
CA ASP A 32 -11.44 -17.16 34.98
C ASP A 32 -10.13 -17.84 35.45
N LYS A 33 -9.98 -18.00 36.77
CA LYS A 33 -9.06 -18.93 37.47
C LYS A 33 -9.92 -19.72 38.47
N PRO A 34 -9.76 -21.05 38.64
CA PRO A 34 -8.86 -21.60 39.69
C PRO A 34 -8.20 -22.95 39.26
N SER A 35 -7.02 -23.37 39.70
CA SER A 35 -6.72 -23.78 41.08
C SER A 35 -5.27 -24.30 41.22
N THR A 36 -4.69 -24.01 42.40
CA THR A 36 -3.77 -24.81 43.27
C THR A 36 -2.46 -25.43 42.78
N GLY A 37 -1.37 -25.09 43.49
CA GLY A 37 -0.10 -25.82 43.53
C GLY A 37 0.95 -25.08 44.38
N SER A 38 1.25 -25.62 45.56
CA SER A 38 2.10 -25.06 46.64
C SER A 38 3.61 -25.11 46.34
N GLY A 39 4.39 -24.18 46.90
CA GLY A 39 5.87 -24.26 46.93
C GLY A 39 6.53 -23.08 47.65
N SER A 40 7.07 -23.35 48.84
CA SER A 40 7.73 -22.43 49.77
C SER A 40 9.15 -22.03 49.33
N GLY A 41 9.56 -20.79 49.59
CA GLY A 41 10.96 -20.35 49.45
C GLY A 41 11.17 -18.92 49.96
N SER A 42 11.97 -18.79 51.03
CA SER A 42 12.19 -17.58 51.82
C SER A 42 13.17 -16.58 51.18
N GLY A 43 12.82 -15.29 51.23
CA GLY A 43 13.67 -14.16 51.64
C GLY A 43 14.83 -13.70 50.75
N SER A 44 14.75 -12.46 50.24
CA SER A 44 15.63 -11.33 50.63
C SER A 44 15.37 -10.15 49.69
N GLY A 45 15.07 -8.97 50.26
CA GLY A 45 14.75 -7.77 49.51
C GLY A 45 15.96 -7.13 48.85
N SER A 46 15.70 -6.47 47.72
CA SER A 46 16.37 -5.25 47.29
C SER A 46 15.46 -4.56 46.28
N GLY A 47 15.14 -3.31 46.56
CA GLY A 47 14.21 -2.52 45.75
C GLY A 47 14.73 -2.29 44.34
N SER A 48 13.83 -2.40 43.39
CA SER A 48 13.93 -1.68 42.11
C SER A 48 12.51 -1.41 41.64
N SER A 49 12.23 -0.13 41.50
CA SER A 49 11.01 0.44 40.96
C SER A 49 10.65 -0.21 39.62
N ASN A 50 9.62 -1.06 39.60
CA ASN A 50 8.97 -1.44 38.36
C ASN A 50 8.14 -0.25 37.89
N SER A 51 8.79 0.67 37.17
CA SER A 51 8.09 1.50 36.22
C SER A 51 7.48 0.55 35.20
N SER A 52 6.18 0.29 35.37
CA SER A 52 5.31 -0.24 34.32
C SER A 52 5.20 0.83 33.23
N GLY A 53 6.31 1.09 32.55
CA GLY A 53 6.33 1.75 31.27
C GLY A 53 5.59 0.85 30.28
N PRO A 54 4.81 1.42 29.35
CA PRO A 54 4.19 0.63 28.31
C PRO A 54 5.29 -0.17 27.61
N MET A 55 5.17 -1.50 27.59
CA MET A 55 6.02 -2.32 26.73
C MET A 55 5.85 -1.79 25.32
N ILE A 56 6.87 -1.12 24.81
CA ILE A 56 6.99 -0.81 23.40
C ILE A 56 7.20 -2.17 22.75
N ASN A 57 6.09 -2.80 22.35
CA ASN A 57 6.13 -3.98 21.54
C ASN A 57 6.77 -3.54 20.22
N ALA A 58 7.99 -4.02 19.96
CA ALA A 58 8.75 -3.72 18.76
C ALA A 58 8.03 -4.35 17.55
N CYS A 59 6.96 -3.72 17.10
CA CYS A 59 6.13 -4.19 16.00
C CYS A 59 6.88 -3.98 14.68
N CYS A 60 7.71 -4.95 14.32
CA CYS A 60 8.06 -5.25 12.92
C CYS A 60 6.99 -6.13 12.25
N GLN A 61 5.84 -6.35 12.92
CA GLN A 61 4.70 -7.18 12.49
C GLN A 61 3.37 -6.41 12.45
N CYS A 62 3.41 -5.08 12.35
CA CYS A 62 2.22 -4.24 12.22
C CYS A 62 1.63 -4.29 10.80
N GLY A 63 0.30 -4.20 10.72
CA GLY A 63 -0.50 -4.26 9.49
C GLY A 63 -1.63 -5.29 9.57
N GLN A 64 -2.87 -4.91 9.21
CA GLN A 64 -3.97 -5.86 9.07
C GLN A 64 -3.67 -6.84 7.92
N ALA A 65 -4.18 -8.07 8.02
CA ALA A 65 -4.09 -9.00 6.90
C ALA A 65 -4.93 -8.47 5.74
N MET A 66 -4.38 -8.51 4.54
CA MET A 66 -5.03 -8.02 3.34
C MET A 66 -4.78 -8.92 2.13
N ASP A 67 -5.63 -8.77 1.14
CA ASP A 67 -5.54 -9.42 -0.16
C ASP A 67 -5.34 -8.28 -1.16
N LEU A 68 -4.51 -8.51 -2.17
CA LEU A 68 -4.15 -7.50 -3.16
C LEU A 68 -4.01 -8.16 -4.53
N SER A 69 -4.54 -7.51 -5.55
CA SER A 69 -4.30 -7.89 -6.94
C SER A 69 -3.27 -6.96 -7.57
N LEU A 70 -2.19 -7.53 -8.10
CA LEU A 70 -1.22 -6.80 -8.90
C LEU A 70 -1.35 -7.19 -10.37
N VAL A 71 -1.49 -6.20 -11.25
CA VAL A 71 -1.60 -6.38 -12.70
C VAL A 71 -0.39 -5.77 -13.36
N VAL A 72 0.21 -6.47 -14.32
CA VAL A 72 1.25 -5.91 -15.20
C VAL A 72 0.69 -5.90 -16.61
N ASN A 73 0.70 -4.74 -17.25
CA ASN A 73 0.11 -4.52 -18.55
C ASN A 73 1.09 -3.81 -19.48
N ASN A 74 1.24 -4.33 -20.70
CA ASN A 74 1.94 -3.69 -21.79
C ASN A 74 1.18 -3.94 -23.10
N GLN A 75 0.64 -2.86 -23.66
CA GLN A 75 -0.11 -2.88 -24.93
C GLN A 75 0.50 -1.94 -25.98
N ILE A 76 1.66 -1.32 -25.70
CA ILE A 76 2.24 -0.28 -26.57
C ILE A 76 3.54 -0.72 -27.25
N GLN A 77 4.12 -1.85 -26.83
CA GLN A 77 5.35 -2.38 -27.42
C GLN A 77 5.34 -3.91 -27.39
N GLU A 78 5.91 -4.58 -28.39
CA GLU A 78 6.13 -6.02 -28.30
C GLU A 78 7.25 -6.37 -27.28
N PRO A 79 7.14 -7.51 -26.57
CA PRO A 79 5.98 -8.41 -26.56
C PRO A 79 4.80 -7.82 -25.80
N PHE A 80 3.59 -7.91 -26.36
CA PHE A 80 2.37 -7.53 -25.64
C PHE A 80 2.06 -8.54 -24.55
N PHE A 81 1.69 -8.06 -23.37
CA PHE A 81 1.30 -8.94 -22.28
C PHE A 81 0.39 -8.24 -21.28
N GLU A 82 -0.47 -9.05 -20.68
CA GLU A 82 -1.21 -8.70 -19.47
C GLU A 82 -1.23 -9.92 -18.57
N PHE A 83 -0.91 -9.75 -17.30
CA PHE A 83 -1.10 -10.81 -16.31
C PHE A 83 -1.40 -10.24 -14.92
N ARG A 84 -2.09 -11.05 -14.13
CA ARG A 84 -2.50 -10.75 -12.76
C ARG A 84 -1.85 -11.71 -11.78
N THR A 85 -1.33 -11.17 -10.69
CA THR A 85 -0.86 -11.90 -9.52
C THR A 85 -1.70 -11.50 -8.31
N GLU A 86 -2.40 -12.45 -7.72
CA GLU A 86 -3.12 -12.24 -6.45
C GLU A 86 -2.22 -12.65 -5.28
N ILE A 87 -2.03 -11.78 -4.30
CA ILE A 87 -1.43 -12.12 -3.01
C ILE A 87 -2.50 -12.05 -1.93
N LYS A 88 -2.52 -13.04 -1.03
CA LYS A 88 -3.59 -13.21 -0.02
C LYS A 88 -3.02 -13.31 1.38
N GLY A 89 -3.73 -12.76 2.35
CA GLY A 89 -3.34 -12.78 3.77
C GLY A 89 -2.00 -12.11 4.07
N VAL A 90 -1.52 -11.24 3.19
CA VAL A 90 -0.27 -10.49 3.40
C VAL A 90 -0.51 -9.35 4.38
N ARG A 91 0.54 -8.92 5.09
CA ARG A 91 0.43 -7.78 5.99
C ARG A 91 0.34 -6.49 5.18
N GLN A 92 -0.60 -5.62 5.55
CA GLN A 92 -0.68 -4.27 5.00
C GLN A 92 0.58 -3.48 5.35
N ARG A 93 1.38 -3.21 4.31
CA ARG A 93 2.64 -2.45 4.32
C ARG A 93 2.81 -1.77 2.96
N GLU A 94 3.86 -0.98 2.83
CA GLU A 94 4.22 -0.30 1.59
C GLU A 94 4.27 -1.27 0.40
N LEU A 95 3.85 -0.77 -0.76
CA LEU A 95 3.64 -1.53 -1.99
C LEU A 95 4.89 -2.33 -2.39
N ILE A 96 6.10 -1.80 -2.17
CA ILE A 96 7.36 -2.49 -2.44
C ILE A 96 7.46 -3.88 -1.79
N TYR A 97 6.98 -4.05 -0.55
CA TYR A 97 6.96 -5.36 0.12
C TYR A 97 5.96 -6.33 -0.53
N GLN A 98 4.89 -5.78 -1.08
CA GLN A 98 3.88 -6.57 -1.79
C GLN A 98 4.39 -7.02 -3.17
N LEU A 99 5.24 -6.20 -3.82
CA LEU A 99 5.90 -6.58 -5.07
C LEU A 99 6.83 -7.78 -4.84
N GLU A 100 7.59 -7.76 -3.76
CA GLU A 100 8.45 -8.89 -3.37
C GLU A 100 7.62 -10.17 -3.14
N ALA A 101 6.51 -10.07 -2.40
CA ALA A 101 5.60 -11.20 -2.20
C ALA A 101 5.04 -11.75 -3.53
N ALA A 102 4.69 -10.88 -4.47
CA ALA A 102 4.21 -11.27 -5.79
C ALA A 102 5.30 -11.92 -6.66
N SER A 103 6.53 -11.41 -6.65
CA SER A 103 7.68 -11.99 -7.37
C SER A 103 8.06 -13.38 -6.85
N ASN A 104 7.93 -13.59 -5.54
CA ASN A 104 8.11 -14.91 -4.94
C ASN A 104 7.02 -15.91 -5.38
N LYS A 105 5.80 -15.43 -5.59
CA LYS A 105 4.63 -16.24 -5.97
C LYS A 105 4.54 -16.54 -7.47
N ASP A 106 4.78 -15.56 -8.33
CA ASP A 106 4.66 -15.68 -9.79
C ASP A 106 5.95 -15.20 -10.47
N LYS A 107 6.63 -16.11 -11.17
CA LYS A 107 7.90 -15.82 -11.86
C LYS A 107 7.76 -14.86 -13.05
N ARG A 108 6.53 -14.60 -13.51
CA ARG A 108 6.26 -13.53 -14.49
C ARG A 108 6.30 -12.16 -13.81
N PHE A 109 5.96 -12.09 -12.53
CA PHE A 109 6.03 -10.87 -11.71
C PHE A 109 7.48 -10.58 -11.25
N ARG A 110 8.43 -10.59 -12.18
CA ARG A 110 9.82 -10.15 -11.91
C ARG A 110 9.95 -8.67 -12.22
N PHE A 111 10.74 -7.96 -11.42
CA PHE A 111 10.92 -6.52 -11.57
C PHE A 111 12.31 -6.07 -11.14
N SER A 112 12.72 -4.91 -11.64
CA SER A 112 13.96 -4.22 -11.25
C SER A 112 13.65 -2.82 -10.78
N LEU A 113 14.45 -2.36 -9.82
CA LEU A 113 14.29 -1.05 -9.20
C LEU A 113 15.57 -0.20 -9.37
N LYS A 114 15.38 1.12 -9.39
CA LYS A 114 16.45 2.11 -9.23
C LYS A 114 16.16 2.98 -8.03
N HIS A 115 17.15 3.14 -7.14
CA HIS A 115 17.05 3.98 -5.95
C HIS A 115 17.34 5.45 -6.30
N PHE A 116 16.53 6.37 -5.78
CA PHE A 116 16.61 7.81 -5.99
C PHE A 116 16.68 8.58 -4.66
N GLY A 117 17.51 8.11 -3.73
CA GLY A 117 17.74 8.80 -2.46
C GLY A 117 16.44 9.00 -1.67
N SER A 118 16.15 10.25 -1.28
CA SER A 118 14.96 10.59 -0.49
C SER A 118 13.62 10.34 -1.21
N MET A 119 13.61 10.17 -2.55
CA MET A 119 12.40 9.85 -3.30
C MET A 119 12.03 8.36 -3.27
N GLY A 120 12.92 7.50 -2.77
CA GLY A 120 12.70 6.05 -2.70
C GLY A 120 13.06 5.33 -4.01
N TYR A 121 12.31 4.28 -4.33
CA TYR A 121 12.58 3.39 -5.46
C TYR A 121 11.62 3.64 -6.63
N LEU A 122 12.18 3.67 -7.84
CA LEU A 122 11.46 3.67 -9.10
C LEU A 122 11.52 2.28 -9.74
N ILE A 123 10.41 1.82 -10.31
CA ILE A 123 10.39 0.61 -11.15
C ILE A 123 10.98 0.94 -12.52
N THR A 124 12.02 0.22 -12.91
CA THR A 124 12.68 0.37 -14.21
C THR A 124 12.35 -0.78 -15.17
N THR A 125 11.97 -1.94 -14.65
CA THR A 125 11.71 -3.14 -15.45
C THR A 125 10.60 -3.95 -14.81
N MET A 126 9.67 -4.45 -15.63
CA MET A 126 8.70 -5.47 -15.24
C MET A 126 8.65 -6.52 -16.35
N ASN A 127 8.67 -7.81 -15.99
CA ASN A 127 8.59 -8.92 -16.94
C ASN A 127 9.57 -8.76 -18.13
N ASP A 128 10.84 -8.49 -17.79
CA ASP A 128 11.95 -8.28 -18.74
C ASP A 128 11.83 -7.06 -19.67
N LEU A 129 10.74 -6.28 -19.60
CA LEU A 129 10.56 -5.05 -20.36
C LEU A 129 11.04 -3.82 -19.59
N VAL A 130 12.04 -3.14 -20.15
CA VAL A 130 12.74 -2.01 -19.54
C VAL A 130 12.14 -0.68 -20.00
N ALA A 131 11.83 0.20 -19.04
CA ALA A 131 11.50 1.60 -19.30
C ALA A 131 12.72 2.36 -19.82
N SER A 132 12.51 3.25 -20.78
CA SER A 132 13.59 3.94 -21.49
C SER A 132 13.28 5.42 -21.67
N ASP A 133 14.17 6.27 -21.16
CA ASP A 133 14.11 7.73 -21.36
C ASP A 133 14.26 8.09 -22.84
N ALA A 134 15.13 7.36 -23.57
CA ALA A 134 15.34 7.58 -25.01
C ALA A 134 14.07 7.29 -25.82
N ASN A 135 13.33 6.24 -25.44
CA ASN A 135 12.06 5.88 -26.06
C ASN A 135 10.86 6.58 -25.41
N LYS A 136 11.11 7.43 -24.40
CA LYS A 136 10.08 8.15 -23.63
C LYS A 136 9.04 7.20 -23.04
N THR A 137 9.48 6.08 -22.44
CA THR A 137 8.63 5.01 -21.88
C THR A 137 8.86 4.83 -20.40
N TYR A 138 7.81 4.43 -19.68
CA TYR A 138 7.84 4.24 -18.23
C TYR A 138 6.75 3.28 -17.74
N TRP A 139 6.89 2.85 -16.49
CA TRP A 139 5.86 2.10 -15.78
C TRP A 139 4.96 3.07 -15.00
N HIS A 140 3.79 3.38 -15.55
CA HIS A 140 2.76 4.16 -14.87
C HIS A 140 2.02 3.27 -13.89
N ILE A 141 1.99 3.69 -12.62
CA ILE A 141 1.31 2.94 -11.57
C ILE A 141 -0.04 3.58 -11.30
N VAL A 142 -1.09 2.80 -11.46
CA VAL A 142 -2.47 3.20 -11.18
C VAL A 142 -3.11 2.20 -10.22
N SER A 143 -4.06 2.65 -9.42
CA SER A 143 -4.84 1.78 -8.55
C SER A 143 -6.32 1.96 -8.77
N GLN A 144 -7.04 0.88 -8.50
CA GLN A 144 -8.48 0.81 -8.45
C GLN A 144 -8.87 0.33 -7.04
N PRO A 145 -9.27 1.26 -6.16
CA PRO A 145 -9.78 0.92 -4.83
C PRO A 145 -11.01 0.02 -4.92
N GLN A 146 -11.20 -0.83 -3.90
CA GLN A 146 -12.40 -1.68 -3.83
C GLN A 146 -13.68 -0.82 -3.89
N GLY A 147 -14.61 -1.20 -4.76
CA GLY A 147 -15.87 -0.47 -4.97
C GLY A 147 -15.76 0.76 -5.89
N ASN A 148 -14.56 1.08 -6.40
CA ASN A 148 -14.36 2.04 -7.47
C ASN A 148 -14.19 1.32 -8.81
N ASN A 149 -14.81 1.82 -9.87
CA ASN A 149 -14.73 1.25 -11.23
C ASN A 149 -13.66 1.93 -12.10
N LEU A 150 -12.99 2.95 -11.58
CA LEU A 150 -11.98 3.72 -12.32
C LEU A 150 -10.60 3.53 -11.71
N PHE A 151 -9.61 3.39 -12.59
CA PHE A 151 -8.20 3.49 -12.22
C PHE A 151 -7.78 4.95 -12.06
N GLN A 152 -6.99 5.21 -11.03
CA GLN A 152 -6.41 6.51 -10.74
C GLN A 152 -4.90 6.39 -10.55
N SER A 153 -4.13 7.40 -10.96
CA SER A 153 -2.69 7.46 -10.68
C SER A 153 -2.44 7.36 -9.18
N LEU A 154 -1.43 6.59 -8.79
CA LEU A 154 -1.02 6.54 -7.39
C LEU A 154 -0.50 7.92 -6.96
N PRO A 155 -0.92 8.42 -5.78
CA PRO A 155 -0.42 9.69 -5.25
C PRO A 155 1.01 9.59 -4.72
N LEU A 156 1.49 8.36 -4.45
CA LEU A 156 2.80 8.09 -3.86
C LEU A 156 3.52 6.97 -4.64
N GLY A 157 4.86 6.99 -4.60
CA GLY A 157 5.68 5.92 -5.15
C GLY A 157 5.58 4.61 -4.35
N ILE A 158 6.13 3.52 -4.91
CA ILE A 158 6.03 2.17 -4.32
C ILE A 158 6.68 2.03 -2.95
N SER A 159 7.61 2.94 -2.60
CA SER A 159 8.30 2.94 -1.31
C SER A 159 7.47 3.53 -0.17
N SER A 160 6.34 4.16 -0.47
CA SER A 160 5.52 4.86 0.53
C SER A 160 4.02 4.58 0.39
N TYR A 161 3.56 4.20 -0.79
CA TYR A 161 2.17 3.86 -1.01
C TYR A 161 1.79 2.60 -0.22
N MET A 162 0.72 2.67 0.59
CA MET A 162 0.18 1.54 1.33
C MET A 162 -1.16 1.10 0.69
N PRO A 163 -1.21 -0.03 -0.02
CA PRO A 163 -2.44 -0.51 -0.64
C PRO A 163 -3.51 -0.87 0.39
N ALA A 164 -4.79 -0.74 0.00
CA ALA A 164 -5.93 -1.20 0.77
C ALA A 164 -6.25 -2.69 0.50
N HIS A 165 -7.03 -3.30 1.39
CA HIS A 165 -7.57 -4.64 1.19
C HIS A 165 -8.46 -4.69 -0.06
N ASN A 166 -8.29 -5.74 -0.87
CA ASN A 166 -8.94 -5.98 -2.17
C ASN A 166 -8.71 -4.90 -3.22
N GLU A 167 -7.67 -4.09 -3.07
CA GLU A 167 -7.28 -3.14 -4.11
C GLU A 167 -6.70 -3.87 -5.34
N VAL A 168 -6.87 -3.26 -6.51
CA VAL A 168 -6.14 -3.66 -7.72
C VAL A 168 -5.13 -2.58 -8.05
N VAL A 169 -3.84 -2.92 -8.01
CA VAL A 169 -2.75 -2.04 -8.46
C VAL A 169 -2.26 -2.54 -9.82
N MET A 170 -2.20 -1.66 -10.80
CA MET A 170 -1.72 -1.95 -12.14
C MET A 170 -0.44 -1.18 -12.46
N PHE A 171 0.54 -1.91 -12.99
CA PHE A 171 1.77 -1.40 -13.59
C PHE A 171 1.55 -1.38 -15.10
N ASN A 172 1.21 -0.22 -15.64
CA ASN A 172 0.92 -0.02 -17.04
C ASN A 172 2.15 0.53 -17.77
N PHE A 173 2.64 -0.17 -18.79
CA PHE A 173 3.70 0.34 -19.64
C PHE A 173 3.15 1.45 -20.52
N SER A 174 3.70 2.65 -20.36
CA SER A 174 3.18 3.90 -20.93
C SER A 174 4.29 4.70 -21.60
N SER A 175 3.91 5.68 -22.42
CA SER A 175 4.84 6.61 -23.07
C SER A 175 4.39 8.05 -22.89
N TRP A 176 5.36 8.98 -22.84
CA TRP A 176 5.14 10.43 -22.96
C TRP A 176 5.67 10.98 -24.29
N ALA A 177 5.92 10.11 -25.28
CA ALA A 177 6.22 10.55 -26.61
C ALA A 177 5.04 11.38 -27.14
N THR A 178 5.31 12.65 -27.45
CA THR A 178 4.38 13.50 -28.18
C THR A 178 4.15 12.84 -29.54
N SER A 179 2.90 12.47 -29.85
CA SER A 179 2.52 12.09 -31.20
C SER A 179 2.86 13.26 -32.13
N SER A 180 3.88 13.10 -32.98
CA SER A 180 4.14 14.04 -34.07
C SER A 180 2.98 13.92 -35.04
N HIS A 181 2.06 14.87 -34.96
CA HIS A 181 0.87 14.95 -35.79
C HIS A 181 1.11 15.80 -37.02
#